data_AF-A0A1F7RDY4-F1
#
_entry.id   AF-A0A1F7RDY4-F1
#
_cell.length_a   1.000
_cell.length_b   1.000
_cell.length_c   1.000
_cell.angle_alpha   90.00
_cell.angle_beta   90.00
_cell.angle_gamma   90.00
#
_symmetry.space_group_name_H-M   'P 1'
#
loop_
_entity.id
_entity.type
_entity.pdbx_description
1 polymer ?
#
loop_
_entity_poly.entity_id
_entity_poly.type
_entity_poly.pdbx_seq_one_letter_code
_entity_poly.pdbx_strand_id
1 'polypeptide(L)'
;MIAPILSMLFIAGCSGKTSELYMADKAASINQGTPLSPEKGETFTNSIGINFVYIPSGTFTMGSPTDELGRNLDEIQHQVTITKGFYMQTTEVTQGQWKAVMDNNPSYFLNCGDDCPVENVSWYDVQEFIRRLNNLDGTKKYRLPSEAEWEYACRAGSKTSLANGNIKEGNCCYDSNLDAMGWYVSNSDGGTHPVARKKPNDWGLYDMHGNVWEWCQDWERKYPFINVTDATGPQRGWFKIRRGGGWNEYPRFCRSAYRSRFNPDEVDSHIGFRLVMNPVEVSPETIEPKSEPTIESEAPVVEAENFTLPDVTFDFDSSKIRNQMLPVVEDIVAVLKKSSKNIIIEGNTCDMGSNTYNQRLSERRAASVKTFFVNKGIDSSRIEIVGYGETMPKFDNSTQKGRSLNRRVEIHLK
;
A
#
# COMPACT_ATOMS: atom_id res chain seq x y z
N MET A 1 -41.87 -33.15 73.41
CA MET A 1 -41.07 -33.56 74.59
C MET A 1 -39.89 -32.60 74.70
N ILE A 2 -39.85 -31.89 75.83
CA ILE A 2 -38.73 -31.17 76.45
C ILE A 2 -38.24 -29.87 75.79
N ALA A 3 -38.19 -28.86 76.66
CA ALA A 3 -38.02 -27.43 76.48
C ALA A 3 -36.57 -26.99 76.86
N PRO A 4 -36.25 -25.68 76.82
CA PRO A 4 -34.92 -25.10 76.58
C PRO A 4 -34.20 -24.61 77.86
N ILE A 5 -32.92 -24.24 77.77
CA ILE A 5 -32.26 -23.36 78.77
C ILE A 5 -31.30 -22.36 78.10
N LEU A 6 -31.56 -21.09 78.43
CA LEU A 6 -30.79 -19.87 78.22
C LEU A 6 -29.80 -19.69 79.38
N SER A 7 -28.62 -19.10 79.16
CA SER A 7 -27.89 -18.39 80.23
C SER A 7 -27.00 -17.26 79.68
N MET A 8 -27.36 -16.04 80.09
CA MET A 8 -26.54 -14.83 80.12
C MET A 8 -25.50 -14.90 81.25
N LEU A 9 -24.34 -14.23 81.10
CA LEU A 9 -23.90 -13.26 82.11
C LEU A 9 -22.86 -12.25 81.57
N PHE A 10 -22.99 -11.03 82.08
CA PHE A 10 -22.30 -9.75 81.84
C PHE A 10 -20.84 -9.70 82.36
N ILE A 11 -20.05 -8.73 81.86
CA ILE A 11 -19.51 -7.57 82.62
C ILE A 11 -18.80 -6.56 81.68
N ALA A 12 -18.93 -5.29 82.06
CA ALA A 12 -18.56 -4.05 81.39
C ALA A 12 -17.05 -3.72 81.31
N GLY A 13 -16.70 -2.68 80.53
CA GLY A 13 -15.52 -1.87 80.79
C GLY A 13 -14.96 -1.09 79.60
N CYS A 14 -15.33 0.18 79.46
CA CYS A 14 -14.59 1.16 78.65
C CYS A 14 -13.31 1.63 79.37
N SER A 15 -12.17 1.57 78.68
CA SER A 15 -11.01 2.48 78.83
C SER A 15 -10.08 2.19 77.65
N GLY A 16 -9.85 3.08 76.68
CA GLY A 16 -9.23 4.38 76.88
C GLY A 16 -7.72 4.24 76.69
N LYS A 17 -7.22 4.46 75.46
CA LYS A 17 -6.01 5.23 75.12
C LYS A 17 -5.52 4.95 73.69
N THR A 18 -5.62 6.01 72.90
CA THR A 18 -4.86 6.42 71.74
C THR A 18 -3.45 5.81 71.61
N SER A 19 -3.19 5.20 70.46
CA SER A 19 -1.87 5.23 69.82
C SER A 19 -2.08 5.34 68.30
N GLU A 20 -1.56 6.44 67.75
CA GLU A 20 -1.49 6.73 66.32
C GLU A 20 -0.90 5.54 65.55
N LEU A 21 -1.67 5.01 64.60
CA LEU A 21 -1.14 4.20 63.51
C LEU A 21 -1.25 5.05 62.24
N TYR A 22 -0.08 5.47 61.76
CA TYR A 22 0.16 5.98 60.42
C TYR A 22 -0.55 5.09 59.39
N MET A 23 -1.70 5.55 58.90
CA MET A 23 -2.24 5.07 57.62
C MET A 23 -1.51 5.84 56.53
N ALA A 24 -0.44 5.24 56.00
CA ALA A 24 0.13 5.68 54.74
C ALA A 24 -0.80 5.16 53.63
N ASP A 25 -1.55 6.07 53.01
CA ASP A 25 -2.24 5.86 51.75
C ASP A 25 -1.22 5.39 50.70
N LYS A 26 -1.17 4.09 50.44
CA LYS A 26 -0.59 3.55 49.20
C LYS A 26 -1.64 3.68 48.11
N ALA A 27 -1.76 4.91 47.59
CA ALA A 27 -2.18 5.08 46.20
C ALA A 27 -1.15 4.35 45.34
N ALA A 28 -1.52 3.18 44.82
CA ALA A 28 -0.73 2.48 43.83
C ALA A 28 -0.63 3.38 42.59
N SER A 29 0.53 4.00 42.43
CA SER A 29 0.96 4.64 41.20
C SER A 29 0.79 3.63 40.06
N ILE A 30 -0.19 3.88 39.20
CA ILE A 30 -0.29 3.25 37.90
C ILE A 30 0.91 3.80 37.13
N ASN A 31 2.01 3.04 37.09
CA ASN A 31 3.07 3.26 36.12
C ASN A 31 2.45 3.05 34.74
N GLN A 32 2.07 4.15 34.08
CA GLN A 32 1.87 4.13 32.64
C GLN A 32 3.25 3.93 32.02
N GLY A 33 3.64 2.66 31.89
CA GLY A 33 4.82 2.28 31.14
C GLY A 33 4.66 2.78 29.71
N THR A 34 5.71 3.43 29.20
CA THR A 34 5.82 3.80 27.80
C THR A 34 5.46 2.58 26.95
N PRO A 35 4.48 2.66 26.05
CA PRO A 35 4.13 1.52 25.20
C PRO A 35 5.37 1.07 24.42
N LEU A 36 5.76 -0.18 24.65
CA LEU A 36 6.90 -0.81 24.03
C LEU A 36 6.64 -0.94 22.52
N SER A 37 7.60 -0.54 21.70
CA SER A 37 7.58 -0.84 20.26
C SER A 37 7.49 -2.36 20.07
N PRO A 38 6.70 -2.87 19.10
CA PRO A 38 6.58 -4.30 18.87
C PRO A 38 7.94 -4.96 18.60
N GLU A 39 8.10 -6.19 19.09
CA GLU A 39 9.32 -6.97 18.88
C GLU A 39 9.26 -7.81 17.60
N LYS A 40 10.41 -8.07 16.98
CA LYS A 40 10.49 -8.93 15.78
C LYS A 40 9.85 -10.29 16.07
N GLY A 41 8.89 -10.70 15.22
CA GLY A 41 8.21 -11.98 15.37
C GLY A 41 7.00 -11.94 16.32
N GLU A 42 6.70 -10.80 16.93
CA GLU A 42 5.42 -10.61 17.62
C GLU A 42 4.25 -10.83 16.66
N THR A 43 3.21 -11.53 17.10
CA THR A 43 2.05 -11.86 16.27
C THR A 43 0.76 -11.38 16.92
N PHE A 44 -0.23 -11.09 16.07
CA PHE A 44 -1.62 -10.92 16.51
C PHE A 44 -2.58 -11.49 15.47
N THR A 45 -3.80 -11.77 15.91
CA THR A 45 -4.90 -12.23 15.05
C THR A 45 -6.04 -11.23 15.10
N ASN A 46 -6.58 -10.84 13.95
CA ASN A 46 -7.70 -9.90 13.89
C ASN A 46 -9.08 -10.58 14.06
N SER A 47 -10.17 -9.80 13.95
CA SER A 47 -11.53 -10.30 14.22
C SER A 47 -12.03 -11.42 13.30
N ILE A 48 -11.41 -11.56 12.11
CA ILE A 48 -11.77 -12.59 11.11
C ILE A 48 -10.72 -13.70 11.00
N GLY A 49 -9.79 -13.80 11.96
CA GLY A 49 -8.81 -14.88 12.00
C GLY A 49 -7.58 -14.67 11.10
N ILE A 50 -7.32 -13.46 10.61
CA ILE A 50 -6.08 -13.17 9.89
C ILE A 50 -4.94 -13.05 10.91
N ASN A 51 -3.91 -13.89 10.76
CA ASN A 51 -2.68 -13.84 11.55
C ASN A 51 -1.67 -12.91 10.91
N PHE A 52 -1.09 -12.02 11.72
CA PHE A 52 -0.03 -11.11 11.31
C PHE A 52 1.23 -11.33 12.14
N VAL A 53 2.38 -11.06 11.55
CA VAL A 53 3.69 -11.05 12.21
C VAL A 53 4.38 -9.69 12.05
N TYR A 54 5.03 -9.21 13.10
CA TYR A 54 5.74 -7.94 13.09
C TYR A 54 7.05 -8.03 12.32
N ILE A 55 7.19 -7.15 11.33
CA ILE A 55 8.35 -6.94 10.49
C ILE A 55 9.07 -5.68 10.98
N PRO A 56 10.32 -5.79 11.47
CA PRO A 56 11.05 -4.64 12.01
C PRO A 56 11.43 -3.65 10.90
N SER A 57 11.67 -2.38 11.26
CA SER A 57 12.30 -1.43 10.35
C SER A 57 13.72 -1.88 9.98
N GLY A 58 14.22 -1.42 8.84
CA GLY A 58 15.57 -1.75 8.40
C GLY A 58 15.86 -1.32 6.98
N THR A 59 17.11 -1.55 6.57
CA THR A 59 17.59 -1.27 5.22
C THR A 59 17.96 -2.57 4.52
N PHE A 60 17.58 -2.72 3.25
CA PHE A 60 17.94 -3.86 2.42
C PHE A 60 18.29 -3.46 0.99
N THR A 61 18.91 -4.37 0.26
CA THR A 61 19.17 -4.21 -1.19
C THR A 61 17.98 -4.77 -1.96
N MET A 62 17.23 -3.90 -2.63
CA MET A 62 16.11 -4.26 -3.50
C MET A 62 16.61 -4.51 -4.92
N GLY A 63 16.05 -5.49 -5.63
CA GLY A 63 16.51 -5.92 -6.95
C GLY A 63 17.49 -7.10 -6.93
N SER A 64 18.04 -7.47 -8.09
CA SER A 64 18.86 -8.68 -8.26
C SER A 64 20.29 -8.34 -8.69
N PRO A 65 21.33 -9.07 -8.22
CA PRO A 65 22.67 -8.91 -8.74
C PRO A 65 22.73 -9.32 -10.22
N THR A 66 23.73 -8.81 -10.95
CA THR A 66 23.77 -8.90 -12.42
C THR A 66 23.92 -10.32 -12.96
N ASP A 67 24.36 -11.25 -12.11
CA ASP A 67 24.61 -12.66 -12.38
C ASP A 67 23.53 -13.60 -11.80
N GLU A 68 22.47 -13.07 -11.19
CA GLU A 68 21.36 -13.89 -10.69
C GLU A 68 20.66 -14.61 -11.84
N LEU A 69 20.50 -15.93 -11.73
CA LEU A 69 19.79 -16.74 -12.72
C LEU A 69 18.34 -16.25 -12.85
N GLY A 70 17.86 -16.09 -14.09
CA GLY A 70 16.46 -15.73 -14.37
C GLY A 70 16.10 -14.25 -14.13
N ARG A 71 17.09 -13.38 -13.87
CA ARG A 71 16.89 -11.93 -13.72
C ARG A 71 16.40 -11.23 -14.98
N ASN A 72 15.64 -10.15 -14.79
CA ASN A 72 15.43 -9.14 -15.82
C ASN A 72 16.42 -7.97 -15.68
N LEU A 73 16.55 -7.16 -16.74
CA LEU A 73 17.47 -6.01 -16.78
C LEU A 73 17.02 -4.83 -15.91
N ASP A 74 15.73 -4.73 -15.61
CA ASP A 74 15.12 -3.65 -14.82
C ASP A 74 15.13 -3.91 -13.31
N GLU A 75 15.66 -5.06 -12.87
CA GLU A 75 15.85 -5.44 -11.47
C GLU A 75 17.14 -4.83 -10.86
N ILE A 76 17.34 -3.52 -11.09
CA ILE A 76 18.57 -2.80 -10.70
C ILE A 76 18.70 -2.73 -9.18
N GLN A 77 19.86 -3.12 -8.65
CA GLN A 77 20.11 -3.06 -7.21
C GLN A 77 20.23 -1.62 -6.70
N HIS A 78 19.51 -1.34 -5.61
CA HIS A 78 19.57 -0.07 -4.89
C HIS A 78 19.19 -0.29 -3.41
N GLN A 79 19.65 0.59 -2.52
CA GLN A 79 19.30 0.48 -1.10
C GLN A 79 17.92 1.10 -0.84
N VAL A 80 17.10 0.36 -0.09
CA VAL A 80 15.80 0.84 0.39
C VAL A 80 15.78 0.77 1.91
N THR A 81 15.39 1.87 2.56
CA THR A 81 15.19 1.94 4.01
C THR A 81 13.70 1.98 4.32
N ILE A 82 13.22 0.99 5.08
CA ILE A 82 11.90 0.97 5.72
C ILE A 82 12.08 1.58 7.11
N THR A 83 11.53 2.77 7.36
CA THR A 83 11.79 3.51 8.62
C THR A 83 10.94 3.04 9.78
N LYS A 84 9.73 2.55 9.50
CA LYS A 84 8.77 2.08 10.49
C LYS A 84 8.47 0.60 10.26
N GLY A 85 8.56 -0.18 11.32
CA GLY A 85 8.10 -1.56 11.28
C GLY A 85 6.60 -1.63 11.06
N PHE A 86 6.15 -2.76 10.54
CA PHE A 86 4.75 -3.02 10.19
C PHE A 86 4.42 -4.48 10.45
N TYR A 87 3.14 -4.78 10.67
CA TYR A 87 2.69 -6.16 10.72
C TYR A 87 2.33 -6.63 9.31
N MET A 88 2.75 -7.83 8.92
CA MET A 88 2.38 -8.45 7.65
C MET A 88 1.62 -9.74 7.90
N GLN A 89 0.56 -9.97 7.12
CA GLN A 89 -0.19 -11.20 7.15
C GLN A 89 0.72 -12.39 6.80
N THR A 90 0.65 -13.46 7.59
CA THR A 90 1.56 -14.61 7.46
C THR A 90 1.32 -15.43 6.19
N THR A 91 0.13 -15.33 5.60
CA THR A 91 -0.30 -16.01 4.37
C THR A 91 -0.92 -15.02 3.39
N GLU A 92 -1.31 -15.47 2.20
CA GLU A 92 -2.28 -14.75 1.38
C GLU A 92 -3.64 -14.67 2.11
N VAL A 93 -4.48 -13.69 1.75
CA VAL A 93 -5.88 -13.65 2.17
C VAL A 93 -6.60 -14.86 1.59
N THR A 94 -7.27 -15.62 2.44
CA THR A 94 -7.93 -16.86 2.02
C THR A 94 -9.35 -16.61 1.51
N GLN A 95 -9.91 -17.56 0.77
CA GLN A 95 -11.30 -17.54 0.33
C GLN A 95 -12.27 -17.44 1.51
N GLY A 96 -11.98 -18.12 2.63
CA GLY A 96 -12.75 -18.02 3.87
C GLY A 96 -12.75 -16.61 4.46
N GLN A 97 -11.57 -15.97 4.53
CA GLN A 97 -11.41 -14.61 5.02
C GLN A 97 -12.08 -13.59 4.08
N TRP A 98 -11.99 -13.79 2.77
CA TRP A 98 -12.69 -12.98 1.79
C TRP A 98 -14.21 -13.02 1.98
N LYS A 99 -14.80 -14.22 2.04
CA LYS A 99 -16.24 -14.43 2.25
C LYS A 99 -16.74 -13.75 3.52
N ALA A 100 -15.95 -13.79 4.61
CA ALA A 100 -16.31 -13.17 5.89
C ALA A 100 -16.45 -11.63 5.82
N VAL A 101 -15.86 -10.98 4.81
CA VAL A 101 -15.87 -9.51 4.64
C VAL A 101 -16.75 -9.06 3.47
N MET A 102 -16.78 -9.86 2.40
CA MET A 102 -17.35 -9.48 1.11
C MET A 102 -18.67 -10.17 0.78
N ASP A 103 -19.07 -11.18 1.56
CA ASP A 103 -20.30 -11.96 1.39
C ASP A 103 -20.42 -12.66 0.01
N ASN A 104 -19.30 -12.88 -0.68
CA ASN A 104 -19.21 -13.62 -1.94
C ASN A 104 -17.86 -14.35 -2.04
N ASN A 105 -17.66 -15.12 -3.12
CA ASN A 105 -16.35 -15.72 -3.44
C ASN A 105 -16.09 -15.62 -4.96
N PRO A 106 -15.16 -14.76 -5.42
CA PRO A 106 -14.87 -14.56 -6.84
C PRO A 106 -13.89 -15.58 -7.43
N SER A 107 -13.25 -16.38 -6.58
CA SER A 107 -12.18 -17.31 -6.95
C SER A 107 -12.59 -18.30 -8.04
N TYR A 108 -11.69 -18.53 -8.99
CA TYR A 108 -11.82 -19.55 -10.02
C TYR A 108 -11.71 -20.97 -9.42
N PHE A 109 -10.79 -21.18 -8.48
CA PHE A 109 -10.55 -22.47 -7.82
C PHE A 109 -11.47 -22.68 -6.61
N LEU A 110 -12.79 -22.68 -6.84
CA LEU A 110 -13.81 -22.79 -5.79
C LEU A 110 -13.73 -24.09 -4.96
N ASN A 111 -13.26 -25.18 -5.56
CA ASN A 111 -13.17 -26.49 -4.90
C ASN A 111 -11.91 -26.64 -4.04
N CYS A 112 -11.02 -25.66 -4.02
CA CYS A 112 -9.79 -25.69 -3.22
C CYS A 112 -10.10 -25.58 -1.72
N GLY A 113 -11.13 -24.81 -1.36
CA GLY A 113 -11.63 -24.65 0.01
C GLY A 113 -11.24 -23.33 0.66
N ASP A 114 -11.73 -23.12 1.88
CA ASP A 114 -11.67 -21.83 2.59
C ASP A 114 -10.26 -21.40 2.99
N ASP A 115 -9.33 -22.35 3.05
CA ASP A 115 -7.92 -22.12 3.37
C ASP A 115 -7.09 -21.79 2.12
N CYS A 116 -7.65 -21.86 0.92
CA CYS A 116 -6.94 -21.46 -0.30
C CYS A 116 -6.93 -19.95 -0.47
N PRO A 117 -5.93 -19.37 -1.15
CA PRO A 117 -5.90 -17.94 -1.41
C PRO A 117 -7.15 -17.54 -2.19
N VAL A 118 -7.70 -16.36 -1.87
CA VAL A 118 -8.65 -15.71 -2.76
C VAL A 118 -7.88 -15.22 -3.98
N GLU A 119 -8.34 -15.66 -5.15
CA GLU A 119 -7.86 -15.18 -6.45
C GLU A 119 -9.04 -14.68 -7.31
N ASN A 120 -8.73 -14.23 -8.53
CA ASN A 120 -9.68 -13.62 -9.45
C ASN A 120 -10.28 -12.31 -8.89
N VAL A 121 -9.42 -11.53 -8.22
CA VAL A 121 -9.73 -10.24 -7.60
C VAL A 121 -8.92 -9.11 -8.22
N SER A 122 -9.58 -8.01 -8.56
CA SER A 122 -8.90 -6.83 -9.09
C SER A 122 -8.24 -6.04 -7.98
N TRP A 123 -7.33 -5.14 -8.30
CA TRP A 123 -6.72 -4.26 -7.30
C TRP A 123 -7.79 -3.43 -6.57
N TYR A 124 -8.85 -3.04 -7.27
CA TYR A 124 -9.95 -2.26 -6.71
C TYR A 124 -10.88 -3.08 -5.81
N ASP A 125 -11.14 -4.35 -6.13
CA ASP A 125 -11.88 -5.25 -5.25
C ASP A 125 -11.14 -5.42 -3.92
N VAL A 126 -9.81 -5.51 -3.98
CA VAL A 126 -8.95 -5.58 -2.79
C VAL A 126 -9.03 -4.30 -1.95
N GLN A 127 -9.11 -3.11 -2.56
CA GLN A 127 -9.32 -1.88 -1.81
C GLN A 127 -10.67 -1.86 -1.09
N GLU A 128 -11.72 -2.40 -1.72
CA GLU A 128 -13.03 -2.53 -1.09
C GLU A 128 -13.01 -3.53 0.08
N PHE A 129 -12.36 -4.68 -0.08
CA PHE A 129 -12.12 -5.63 1.01
C PHE A 129 -11.41 -4.95 2.19
N ILE A 130 -10.32 -4.22 1.92
CA ILE A 130 -9.56 -3.49 2.94
C ILE A 130 -10.43 -2.44 3.64
N ARG A 131 -11.26 -1.71 2.89
CA ARG A 131 -12.18 -0.70 3.44
C ARG A 131 -13.19 -1.33 4.40
N ARG A 132 -13.79 -2.46 4.01
CA ARG A 132 -14.75 -3.19 4.85
C ARG A 132 -14.10 -3.81 6.08
N LEU A 133 -12.92 -4.41 5.93
CA LEU A 133 -12.17 -4.98 7.05
C LEU A 133 -11.77 -3.90 8.07
N ASN A 134 -11.28 -2.76 7.59
CA ASN A 134 -10.99 -1.60 8.44
C ASN A 134 -12.23 -1.15 9.23
N ASN A 135 -13.40 -1.08 8.57
CA ASN A 135 -14.65 -0.75 9.26
C ASN A 135 -15.06 -1.82 10.29
N LEU A 136 -14.91 -3.10 9.96
CA LEU A 136 -15.24 -4.22 10.84
C LEU A 136 -14.39 -4.20 12.12
N ASP A 137 -13.10 -3.92 11.99
CA ASP A 137 -12.15 -3.85 13.10
C ASP A 137 -12.09 -2.46 13.78
N GLY A 138 -12.90 -1.50 13.33
CA GLY A 138 -12.89 -0.14 13.87
C GLY A 138 -11.56 0.60 13.70
N THR A 139 -10.82 0.32 12.61
CA THR A 139 -9.48 0.83 12.34
C THR A 139 -9.38 1.43 10.93
N LYS A 140 -8.21 1.97 10.57
CA LYS A 140 -7.87 2.46 9.21
C LYS A 140 -6.46 2.04 8.79
N LYS A 141 -5.96 0.98 9.41
CA LYS A 141 -4.53 0.63 9.40
C LYS A 141 -4.20 -0.50 8.43
N TYR A 142 -5.19 -1.30 8.02
CA TYR A 142 -4.97 -2.30 7.00
C TYR A 142 -4.82 -1.66 5.64
N ARG A 143 -3.89 -2.20 4.85
CA ARG A 143 -3.59 -1.78 3.48
C ARG A 143 -2.85 -2.91 2.75
N LEU A 144 -2.65 -2.74 1.44
CA LEU A 144 -1.66 -3.53 0.71
C LEU A 144 -0.23 -3.13 1.13
N PRO A 145 0.74 -4.07 1.08
CA PRO A 145 2.15 -3.73 1.20
C PRO A 145 2.56 -2.81 0.04
N SER A 146 3.54 -1.95 0.28
CA SER A 146 4.32 -1.39 -0.82
C SER A 146 5.15 -2.51 -1.46
N GLU A 147 5.59 -2.31 -2.71
CA GLU A 147 6.49 -3.25 -3.38
C GLU A 147 7.78 -3.46 -2.58
N ALA A 148 8.31 -2.39 -1.98
CA ALA A 148 9.51 -2.45 -1.16
C ALA A 148 9.29 -3.24 0.14
N GLU A 149 8.16 -3.02 0.83
CA GLU A 149 7.78 -3.81 2.00
C GLU A 149 7.61 -5.29 1.66
N TRP A 150 6.98 -5.58 0.52
CA TRP A 150 6.80 -6.94 0.03
C TRP A 150 8.15 -7.62 -0.22
N GLU A 151 9.08 -6.99 -0.96
CA GLU A 151 10.38 -7.59 -1.24
C GLU A 151 11.24 -7.73 0.03
N TYR A 152 11.20 -6.75 0.91
CA TYR A 152 11.90 -6.79 2.21
C TYR A 152 11.45 -7.98 3.04
N ALA A 153 10.12 -8.15 3.14
CA ALA A 153 9.49 -9.23 3.88
C ALA A 153 9.72 -10.60 3.22
N CYS A 154 9.63 -10.68 1.88
CA CYS A 154 9.90 -11.89 1.09
C CYS A 154 11.32 -12.41 1.35
N ARG A 155 12.31 -11.52 1.30
CA ARG A 155 13.72 -11.85 1.54
C ARG A 155 13.99 -12.30 2.95
N ALA A 156 13.34 -11.71 3.95
CA ALA A 156 13.57 -11.99 5.37
C ALA A 156 15.05 -11.91 5.81
N GLY A 157 15.85 -11.07 5.12
CA GLY A 157 17.30 -10.93 5.32
C GLY A 157 18.16 -11.71 4.32
N SER A 158 17.58 -12.60 3.53
CA SER A 158 18.27 -13.32 2.46
C SER A 158 18.68 -12.40 1.30
N LYS A 159 19.86 -12.69 0.73
CA LYS A 159 20.41 -12.05 -0.47
C LYS A 159 20.30 -12.91 -1.72
N THR A 160 19.76 -14.12 -1.60
CA THR A 160 19.59 -15.05 -2.73
C THR A 160 18.27 -14.81 -3.46
N SER A 161 18.09 -15.50 -4.59
CA SER A 161 16.89 -15.32 -5.41
C SER A 161 15.60 -15.82 -4.74
N LEU A 162 15.69 -16.79 -3.81
CA LEU A 162 14.61 -17.22 -2.91
C LEU A 162 15.07 -17.03 -1.46
N ALA A 163 14.15 -17.05 -0.50
CA ALA A 163 14.50 -16.94 0.92
C ALA A 163 15.39 -18.08 1.43
N ASN A 164 15.32 -19.28 0.84
CA ASN A 164 16.12 -20.46 1.23
C ASN A 164 17.34 -20.75 0.33
N GLY A 165 17.64 -19.89 -0.65
CA GLY A 165 18.76 -20.09 -1.56
C GLY A 165 18.51 -19.57 -2.97
N ASN A 166 19.45 -19.82 -3.88
CA ASN A 166 19.28 -19.46 -5.29
C ASN A 166 18.44 -20.52 -6.02
N ILE A 167 17.63 -20.08 -6.98
CA ILE A 167 17.05 -21.00 -7.96
C ILE A 167 18.18 -21.69 -8.71
N LYS A 168 17.95 -22.95 -9.03
CA LYS A 168 18.82 -23.82 -9.82
C LYS A 168 18.33 -23.90 -11.26
N GLU A 169 17.04 -23.71 -11.48
CA GLU A 169 16.40 -23.71 -12.81
C GLU A 169 15.59 -22.43 -13.01
N GLY A 170 15.60 -21.86 -14.22
CA GLY A 170 14.96 -20.56 -14.49
C GLY A 170 13.66 -20.64 -15.29
N ASN A 171 13.69 -21.32 -16.44
CA ASN A 171 12.64 -21.23 -17.47
C ASN A 171 11.85 -22.52 -17.65
N CYS A 172 12.13 -23.56 -16.87
CA CYS A 172 11.47 -24.86 -16.97
C CYS A 172 11.74 -25.70 -15.73
N CYS A 173 11.08 -26.85 -15.67
CA CYS A 173 11.41 -27.99 -14.80
C CYS A 173 11.24 -27.76 -13.30
N TYR A 174 11.55 -28.81 -12.55
CA TYR A 174 11.51 -28.86 -11.10
C TYR A 174 12.73 -28.13 -10.51
N ASP A 175 12.48 -27.23 -9.56
CA ASP A 175 13.48 -26.58 -8.73
C ASP A 175 13.31 -27.00 -7.26
N SER A 176 14.35 -27.63 -6.70
CA SER A 176 14.32 -28.14 -5.33
C SER A 176 14.20 -27.07 -4.23
N ASN A 177 14.72 -25.87 -4.47
CA ASN A 177 14.66 -24.79 -3.48
C ASN A 177 13.26 -24.17 -3.50
N LEU A 178 12.70 -23.98 -4.69
CA LEU A 178 11.34 -23.48 -4.86
C LEU A 178 10.29 -24.48 -4.37
N ASP A 179 10.46 -25.78 -4.65
CA ASP A 179 9.54 -26.81 -4.19
C ASP A 179 9.37 -26.84 -2.66
N ALA A 180 10.42 -26.48 -1.91
CA ALA A 180 10.34 -26.41 -0.45
C ALA A 180 9.49 -25.24 0.07
N MET A 181 9.30 -24.18 -0.71
CA MET A 181 8.73 -22.91 -0.24
C MET A 181 7.48 -22.44 -0.99
N GLY A 182 7.20 -22.97 -2.18
CA GLY A 182 6.10 -22.45 -2.99
C GLY A 182 5.49 -23.46 -3.96
N TRP A 183 4.30 -23.07 -4.42
CA TRP A 183 3.54 -23.77 -5.45
C TRP A 183 3.72 -23.06 -6.79
N TYR A 184 4.26 -23.77 -7.77
CA TYR A 184 4.61 -23.25 -9.09
C TYR A 184 4.33 -24.30 -10.15
N VAL A 185 4.57 -23.99 -11.43
CA VAL A 185 4.10 -24.81 -12.56
C VAL A 185 4.46 -26.30 -12.47
N SER A 186 5.56 -26.66 -11.82
CA SER A 186 6.06 -28.04 -11.74
C SER A 186 5.52 -28.85 -10.55
N ASN A 187 4.85 -28.24 -9.57
CA ASN A 187 4.36 -28.94 -8.37
C ASN A 187 2.94 -28.55 -7.93
N SER A 188 2.27 -27.64 -8.64
CA SER A 188 0.96 -27.10 -8.25
C SER A 188 -0.23 -27.96 -8.70
N ASP A 189 0.00 -28.98 -9.53
CA ASP A 189 -1.06 -29.76 -10.18
C ASP A 189 -2.07 -28.89 -10.96
N GLY A 190 -1.64 -27.70 -11.40
CA GLY A 190 -2.45 -26.81 -12.23
C GLY A 190 -3.47 -25.96 -11.46
N GLY A 191 -3.28 -25.71 -10.16
CA GLY A 191 -4.15 -24.82 -9.40
C GLY A 191 -3.54 -24.28 -8.11
N THR A 192 -4.33 -23.46 -7.40
CA THR A 192 -3.98 -22.96 -6.07
C THR A 192 -4.02 -24.08 -5.03
N HIS A 193 -3.29 -23.89 -3.94
CA HIS A 193 -3.26 -24.80 -2.79
C HIS A 193 -3.62 -24.05 -1.51
N PRO A 194 -4.09 -24.78 -0.47
CA PRO A 194 -4.27 -24.19 0.85
C PRO A 194 -2.99 -23.50 1.31
N VAL A 195 -3.13 -22.31 1.92
CA VAL A 195 -2.00 -21.53 2.40
C VAL A 195 -1.22 -22.26 3.49
N ALA A 196 0.04 -21.88 3.68
CA ALA A 196 0.93 -22.41 4.71
C ALA A 196 1.17 -23.93 4.65
N ARG A 197 1.18 -24.51 3.45
CA ARG A 197 1.51 -25.93 3.21
C ARG A 197 2.96 -26.18 2.79
N LYS A 198 3.71 -25.11 2.54
CA LYS A 198 5.17 -25.13 2.28
C LYS A 198 5.94 -24.44 3.41
N LYS A 199 7.27 -24.46 3.36
CA LYS A 199 8.10 -23.84 4.41
C LYS A 199 7.98 -22.31 4.37
N PRO A 200 7.82 -21.64 5.52
CA PRO A 200 7.88 -20.18 5.57
C PRO A 200 9.33 -19.71 5.41
N ASN A 201 9.51 -18.41 5.17
CA ASN A 201 10.81 -17.76 5.32
C ASN A 201 11.19 -17.53 6.79
N ASP A 202 12.38 -17.00 7.06
CA ASP A 202 12.92 -16.80 8.41
C ASP A 202 12.10 -15.83 9.28
N TRP A 203 11.12 -15.12 8.71
CA TRP A 203 10.22 -14.22 9.43
C TRP A 203 8.81 -14.80 9.59
N GLY A 204 8.59 -16.06 9.23
CA GLY A 204 7.30 -16.75 9.42
C GLY A 204 6.26 -16.42 8.36
N LEU A 205 6.68 -15.92 7.19
CA LEU A 205 5.79 -15.66 6.05
C LEU A 205 5.79 -16.86 5.10
N TYR A 206 4.60 -17.35 4.79
CA TYR A 206 4.36 -18.47 3.89
C TYR A 206 4.01 -17.99 2.49
N ASP A 207 4.25 -18.85 1.50
CA ASP A 207 3.79 -18.70 0.12
C ASP A 207 4.33 -17.43 -0.59
N MET A 208 5.39 -16.80 -0.06
CA MET A 208 6.04 -15.63 -0.69
C MET A 208 6.72 -15.94 -2.05
N HIS A 209 6.74 -17.21 -2.47
CA HIS A 209 7.43 -17.73 -3.65
C HIS A 209 6.52 -18.65 -4.48
N GLY A 210 5.26 -18.30 -4.72
CA GLY A 210 4.34 -19.08 -5.56
C GLY A 210 2.90 -18.94 -5.10
N ASN A 211 2.10 -19.97 -5.37
CA ASN A 211 0.65 -20.04 -5.11
C ASN A 211 -0.14 -19.00 -5.92
N VAL A 212 -0.21 -17.74 -5.50
CA VAL A 212 -0.76 -16.66 -6.34
C VAL A 212 0.14 -15.43 -6.35
N TRP A 213 0.07 -14.68 -7.45
CA TRP A 213 0.66 -13.35 -7.49
C TRP A 213 -0.04 -12.45 -6.47
N GLU A 214 0.70 -11.55 -5.85
CA GLU A 214 0.16 -10.70 -4.82
C GLU A 214 0.19 -9.23 -5.22
N TRP A 215 -0.98 -8.58 -5.21
CA TRP A 215 -1.09 -7.15 -5.42
C TRP A 215 -0.27 -6.34 -4.41
N CYS A 216 0.47 -5.35 -4.90
CA CYS A 216 1.10 -4.31 -4.10
C CYS A 216 0.37 -2.97 -4.26
N GLN A 217 0.60 -2.03 -3.35
CA GLN A 217 0.02 -0.69 -3.40
C GLN A 217 0.56 0.12 -4.59
N ASP A 218 1.82 -0.13 -4.98
CA ASP A 218 2.58 0.68 -5.92
C ASP A 218 2.05 0.64 -7.35
N TRP A 219 2.11 1.79 -7.99
CA TRP A 219 2.05 1.90 -9.43
C TRP A 219 3.41 1.54 -10.03
N GLU A 220 3.38 1.00 -11.25
CA GLU A 220 4.60 0.64 -11.96
C GLU A 220 5.53 1.85 -12.16
N ARG A 221 6.81 1.65 -11.86
CA ARG A 221 7.90 2.56 -12.21
C ARG A 221 9.19 1.81 -12.50
N LYS A 222 10.14 2.48 -13.15
CA LYS A 222 11.53 2.04 -13.18
C LYS A 222 12.16 2.19 -11.79
N TYR A 223 13.06 1.28 -11.43
CA TYR A 223 13.85 1.42 -10.22
C TYR A 223 14.78 2.63 -10.32
N PRO A 224 14.93 3.39 -9.22
CA PRO A 224 15.85 4.51 -9.17
C PRO A 224 17.30 4.02 -9.13
N PHE A 225 18.24 4.83 -9.62
CA PHE A 225 19.68 4.61 -9.45
C PHE A 225 20.20 5.15 -8.10
N ILE A 226 19.30 5.60 -7.22
CA ILE A 226 19.61 6.21 -5.93
C ILE A 226 18.98 5.42 -4.80
N ASN A 227 19.51 5.60 -3.59
CA ASN A 227 18.92 5.06 -2.38
C ASN A 227 17.59 5.78 -2.08
N VAL A 228 16.63 5.04 -1.56
CA VAL A 228 15.29 5.57 -1.25
C VAL A 228 14.84 5.16 0.15
N THR A 229 14.00 6.01 0.75
CA THR A 229 13.43 5.80 2.08
C THR A 229 11.92 5.76 1.96
N ASP A 230 11.27 4.77 2.57
CA ASP A 230 9.82 4.53 2.54
C ASP A 230 9.22 4.73 1.15
N ALA A 231 9.87 4.09 0.17
CA ALA A 231 9.64 4.38 -1.23
C ALA A 231 8.25 3.91 -1.67
N THR A 232 7.30 4.83 -1.64
CA THR A 232 6.03 4.68 -2.36
C THR A 232 6.28 5.03 -3.81
N GLY A 233 5.96 4.14 -4.75
CA GLY A 233 6.04 4.37 -6.18
C GLY A 233 5.29 5.64 -6.64
N PRO A 234 5.21 5.88 -7.96
CA PRO A 234 4.57 7.09 -8.46
C PRO A 234 3.11 7.14 -7.99
N GLN A 235 2.58 8.34 -7.76
CA GLN A 235 1.21 8.50 -7.25
C GLN A 235 0.15 7.96 -8.24
N ARG A 236 0.50 7.82 -9.53
CA ARG A 236 -0.31 7.21 -10.59
C ARG A 236 0.54 6.41 -11.56
N GLY A 237 -0.08 5.46 -12.24
CA GLY A 237 0.50 4.67 -13.32
C GLY A 237 -0.59 3.96 -14.11
N TRP A 238 -0.18 3.13 -15.07
CA TRP A 238 -1.09 2.34 -15.89
C TRP A 238 -1.34 0.95 -15.31
N PHE A 239 -0.33 0.44 -14.61
CA PHE A 239 -0.34 -0.91 -14.06
C PHE A 239 0.04 -0.83 -12.59
N LYS A 240 -0.59 -1.70 -11.79
CA LYS A 240 -0.19 -1.93 -10.40
C LYS A 240 0.85 -3.04 -10.37
N ILE A 241 1.75 -2.96 -9.39
CA ILE A 241 2.74 -3.98 -9.17
C ILE A 241 2.09 -5.22 -8.54
N ARG A 242 2.54 -6.39 -8.99
CA ARG A 242 2.31 -7.68 -8.33
C ARG A 242 3.63 -8.44 -8.17
N ARG A 243 3.75 -9.24 -7.11
CA ARG A 243 4.99 -9.96 -6.74
C ARG A 243 4.68 -11.42 -6.36
N GLY A 244 5.70 -12.27 -6.24
CA GLY A 244 5.57 -13.63 -5.69
C GLY A 244 5.61 -14.78 -6.68
N GLY A 245 5.20 -14.58 -7.93
CA GLY A 245 4.94 -15.70 -8.84
C GLY A 245 3.57 -16.33 -8.55
N GLY A 246 3.30 -17.50 -9.12
CA GLY A 246 2.02 -18.17 -8.94
C GLY A 246 2.08 -19.64 -9.34
N TRP A 247 1.00 -20.37 -9.09
CA TRP A 247 0.88 -21.80 -9.35
C TRP A 247 1.16 -22.20 -10.80
N ASN A 248 0.99 -21.29 -11.76
CA ASN A 248 1.22 -21.50 -13.19
C ASN A 248 2.56 -20.94 -13.70
N GLU A 249 3.44 -20.47 -12.80
CA GLU A 249 4.63 -19.74 -13.18
C GLU A 249 5.92 -20.58 -13.14
N TYR A 250 6.89 -20.23 -13.98
CA TYR A 250 8.23 -20.80 -13.95
C TYR A 250 9.06 -20.27 -12.75
N PRO A 251 10.10 -21.00 -12.30
CA PRO A 251 10.86 -20.62 -11.11
C PRO A 251 11.44 -19.20 -11.13
N ARG A 252 11.88 -18.69 -12.29
CA ARG A 252 12.39 -17.31 -12.42
C ARG A 252 11.40 -16.24 -11.99
N PHE A 253 10.09 -16.51 -12.09
CA PHE A 253 9.03 -15.56 -11.78
C PHE A 253 8.65 -15.58 -10.29
N CYS A 254 9.08 -16.61 -9.56
CA CYS A 254 8.87 -16.77 -8.13
C CYS A 254 10.03 -16.20 -7.30
N ARG A 255 11.05 -15.60 -7.92
CA ARG A 255 12.19 -14.98 -7.23
C ARG A 255 11.77 -13.75 -6.42
N SER A 256 12.46 -13.50 -5.31
CA SER A 256 12.27 -12.31 -4.47
C SER A 256 12.33 -11.01 -5.27
N ALA A 257 13.26 -10.89 -6.21
CA ALA A 257 13.45 -9.68 -7.02
C ALA A 257 12.50 -9.57 -8.22
N TYR A 258 11.85 -10.67 -8.65
CA TYR A 258 11.06 -10.63 -9.88
C TYR A 258 9.78 -9.82 -9.68
N ARG A 259 9.64 -8.77 -10.47
CA ARG A 259 8.51 -7.87 -10.44
C ARG A 259 7.67 -7.99 -11.70
N SER A 260 6.35 -8.00 -11.52
CA SER A 260 5.39 -8.01 -12.60
C SER A 260 4.41 -6.84 -12.42
N ARG A 261 3.70 -6.53 -13.49
CA ARG A 261 2.71 -5.47 -13.53
C ARG A 261 1.44 -6.01 -14.13
N PHE A 262 0.29 -5.56 -13.64
CA PHE A 262 -1.00 -5.99 -14.16
C PHE A 262 -2.01 -4.85 -14.12
N ASN A 263 -3.01 -4.92 -14.99
CA ASN A 263 -4.03 -3.87 -15.10
C ASN A 263 -4.88 -3.89 -13.82
N PRO A 264 -4.99 -2.78 -13.05
CA PRO A 264 -5.71 -2.77 -11.79
C PRO A 264 -7.21 -3.08 -11.90
N ASP A 265 -7.79 -2.92 -13.10
CA ASP A 265 -9.20 -3.24 -13.40
C ASP A 265 -9.42 -4.72 -13.76
N GLU A 266 -8.35 -5.46 -14.09
CA GLU A 266 -8.45 -6.84 -14.54
C GLU A 266 -8.29 -7.82 -13.38
N VAL A 267 -8.82 -9.02 -13.59
CA VAL A 267 -8.78 -10.15 -12.67
C VAL A 267 -8.11 -11.35 -13.34
N ASP A 268 -7.46 -12.21 -12.56
CA ASP A 268 -6.93 -13.47 -13.06
C ASP A 268 -6.93 -14.53 -11.95
N SER A 269 -7.08 -15.79 -12.34
CA SER A 269 -7.13 -16.99 -11.51
C SER A 269 -5.85 -17.29 -10.71
N HIS A 270 -4.82 -16.48 -10.90
CA HIS A 270 -3.53 -16.62 -10.25
C HIS A 270 -3.09 -15.31 -9.58
N ILE A 271 -4.01 -14.36 -9.33
CA ILE A 271 -3.72 -13.11 -8.62
C ILE A 271 -4.61 -12.99 -7.38
N GLY A 272 -3.98 -12.93 -6.22
CA GLY A 272 -4.57 -12.59 -4.93
C GLY A 272 -3.81 -11.44 -4.25
N PHE A 273 -3.73 -11.48 -2.93
CA PHE A 273 -3.04 -10.46 -2.14
C PHE A 273 -2.82 -10.93 -0.70
N ARG A 274 -1.94 -10.21 0.01
CA ARG A 274 -1.83 -10.25 1.47
C ARG A 274 -1.84 -8.84 2.05
N LEU A 275 -2.17 -8.73 3.34
CA LEU A 275 -2.28 -7.44 4.01
C LEU A 275 -1.04 -7.06 4.81
N VAL A 276 -0.88 -5.76 5.02
CA VAL A 276 -0.08 -5.22 6.12
C VAL A 276 -0.93 -4.32 7.01
N MET A 277 -0.48 -4.12 8.24
CA MET A 277 -1.07 -3.20 9.22
C MET A 277 0.01 -2.34 9.86
N ASN A 278 -0.20 -1.02 9.85
CA ASN A 278 0.69 -0.10 10.56
C ASN A 278 0.42 -0.20 12.08
N PRO A 279 1.46 -0.31 12.94
CA PRO A 279 1.28 -0.30 14.40
C PRO A 279 0.67 1.02 14.89
N VAL A 280 0.10 1.03 16.11
CA VAL A 280 -0.39 2.26 16.76
C VAL A 280 0.80 3.20 16.96
N GLU A 281 0.78 4.38 16.35
CA GLU A 281 1.69 5.44 16.75
C GLU A 281 1.30 5.89 18.15
N VAL A 282 2.20 5.66 19.10
CA VAL A 282 2.11 6.30 20.40
C VAL A 282 2.63 7.70 20.18
N SER A 283 1.72 8.63 19.87
CA SER A 283 2.05 10.05 19.96
C SER A 283 2.45 10.30 21.41
N PRO A 284 3.66 10.84 21.69
CA PRO A 284 3.88 11.50 22.96
C PRO A 284 2.78 12.56 23.09
N GLU A 285 2.07 12.57 24.21
CA GLU A 285 1.15 13.66 24.53
C GLU A 285 1.90 15.00 24.41
N THR A 286 1.24 15.96 23.78
CA THR A 286 1.69 17.32 23.54
C THR A 286 1.93 18.05 24.87
N ILE A 287 3.15 17.95 25.40
CA ILE A 287 3.69 19.00 26.27
C ILE A 287 4.28 20.04 25.33
N GLU A 288 3.52 21.09 25.02
CA GLU A 288 4.05 22.27 24.32
C GLU A 288 5.02 23.03 25.25
N PRO A 289 6.31 23.20 24.90
CA PRO A 289 7.12 24.26 25.43
C PRO A 289 7.03 25.45 24.48
N LYS A 290 6.64 26.58 25.06
CA LYS A 290 6.59 27.93 24.51
C LYS A 290 7.83 28.23 23.63
N SER A 291 7.57 28.62 22.39
CA SER A 291 8.55 28.97 21.37
C SER A 291 9.43 30.18 21.74
N GLU A 292 10.74 30.06 21.52
CA GLU A 292 11.64 31.19 21.26
C GLU A 292 12.32 31.01 19.88
N PRO A 293 12.65 32.13 19.20
CA PRO A 293 12.87 32.13 17.76
C PRO A 293 14.23 31.55 17.41
N THR A 294 14.25 30.53 16.56
CA THR A 294 15.50 30.00 15.98
C THR A 294 15.61 30.45 14.53
N ILE A 295 16.75 31.06 14.23
CA ILE A 295 17.11 31.73 12.97
C ILE A 295 17.10 30.73 11.81
N GLU A 296 16.43 31.11 10.73
CA GLU A 296 16.41 30.41 9.44
C GLU A 296 17.84 30.24 8.90
N SER A 297 18.20 28.99 8.57
CA SER A 297 19.23 28.74 7.55
C SER A 297 18.53 28.18 6.32
N GLU A 298 18.48 28.99 5.27
CA GLU A 298 17.97 28.61 3.94
C GLU A 298 18.72 27.37 3.42
N ALA A 299 17.97 26.30 3.18
CA ALA A 299 18.43 25.22 2.31
C ALA A 299 18.29 25.67 0.85
N PRO A 300 19.25 25.33 -0.04
CA PRO A 300 19.24 25.83 -1.40
C PRO A 300 18.03 25.28 -2.16
N VAL A 301 17.22 26.21 -2.69
CA VAL A 301 16.18 25.90 -3.67
C VAL A 301 16.89 25.42 -4.93
N VAL A 302 16.82 24.12 -5.18
CA VAL A 302 17.19 23.55 -6.47
C VAL A 302 16.13 24.01 -7.47
N GLU A 303 16.37 25.14 -8.13
CA GLU A 303 15.60 25.54 -9.33
C GLU A 303 15.91 24.54 -10.45
N ALA A 304 15.16 23.44 -10.48
CA ALA A 304 15.16 22.51 -11.60
C ALA A 304 14.18 22.95 -12.69
N GLU A 305 14.50 22.54 -13.91
CA GLU A 305 14.03 22.92 -15.24
C GLU A 305 12.50 22.94 -15.44
N ASN A 306 12.04 23.40 -16.61
CA ASN A 306 10.64 23.31 -17.02
C ASN A 306 10.16 21.86 -16.91
N PHE A 307 9.06 21.59 -16.20
CA PHE A 307 8.52 20.25 -16.07
C PHE A 307 7.00 20.21 -16.27
N THR A 308 6.53 19.14 -16.92
CA THR A 308 5.12 18.88 -17.20
C THR A 308 4.49 18.12 -16.04
N LEU A 309 3.38 18.63 -15.54
CA LEU A 309 2.55 18.01 -14.51
C LEU A 309 1.58 16.98 -15.11
N PRO A 310 1.00 16.07 -14.30
CA PRO A 310 0.10 15.03 -14.78
C PRO A 310 -1.08 15.57 -15.60
N ASP A 311 -1.37 14.89 -16.73
CA ASP A 311 -2.49 15.22 -17.61
C ASP A 311 -3.84 15.11 -16.87
N VAL A 312 -4.74 16.09 -17.07
CA VAL A 312 -6.13 16.04 -16.58
C VAL A 312 -7.04 15.56 -17.72
N THR A 313 -7.69 14.40 -17.56
CA THR A 313 -8.51 13.79 -18.62
C THR A 313 -10.01 14.08 -18.47
N PHE A 314 -10.73 14.04 -19.59
CA PHE A 314 -12.13 14.41 -19.69
C PHE A 314 -12.97 13.35 -20.42
N ASP A 315 -14.26 13.29 -20.09
CA ASP A 315 -15.23 12.51 -20.85
C ASP A 315 -15.40 13.02 -22.29
N PHE A 316 -16.05 12.19 -23.11
CA PHE A 316 -16.53 12.64 -24.41
C PHE A 316 -17.37 13.90 -24.28
N ASP A 317 -17.18 14.87 -25.18
CA ASP A 317 -18.00 16.10 -25.24
C ASP A 317 -18.11 16.83 -23.88
N SER A 318 -17.07 16.77 -23.06
CA SER A 318 -17.09 17.32 -21.71
C SER A 318 -15.88 18.18 -21.42
N SER A 319 -16.13 19.31 -20.75
CA SER A 319 -15.14 20.14 -20.07
C SER A 319 -15.28 20.10 -18.55
N LYS A 320 -16.06 19.17 -18.01
CA LYS A 320 -16.16 18.96 -16.57
C LYS A 320 -15.01 18.05 -16.12
N ILE A 321 -14.23 18.52 -15.15
CA ILE A 321 -13.22 17.68 -14.49
C ILE A 321 -13.95 16.50 -13.85
N ARG A 322 -13.56 15.27 -14.21
CA ARG A 322 -14.16 14.06 -13.65
C ARG A 322 -13.91 14.01 -12.14
N ASN A 323 -14.86 13.48 -11.37
CA ASN A 323 -14.70 13.34 -9.91
C ASN A 323 -13.43 12.53 -9.54
N GLN A 324 -13.12 11.48 -10.32
CA GLN A 324 -11.91 10.68 -10.17
C GLN A 324 -10.61 11.46 -10.41
N MET A 325 -10.68 12.61 -11.09
CA MET A 325 -9.53 13.49 -11.31
C MET A 325 -9.39 14.56 -10.23
N LEU A 326 -10.35 14.71 -9.31
CA LEU A 326 -10.25 15.72 -8.24
C LEU A 326 -8.99 15.56 -7.37
N PRO A 327 -8.61 14.34 -6.93
CA PRO A 327 -7.34 14.16 -6.21
C PRO A 327 -6.13 14.59 -7.04
N VAL A 328 -6.14 14.36 -8.37
CA VAL A 328 -5.05 14.78 -9.29
C VAL A 328 -4.87 16.28 -9.25
N VAL A 329 -5.99 16.99 -9.41
CA VAL A 329 -5.98 18.44 -9.54
C VAL A 329 -5.66 19.09 -8.19
N GLU A 330 -6.01 18.43 -7.06
CA GLU A 330 -5.59 18.85 -5.71
C GLU A 330 -4.09 18.64 -5.44
N ASP A 331 -3.51 17.51 -5.85
CA ASP A 331 -2.07 17.27 -5.76
C ASP A 331 -1.28 18.31 -6.57
N ILE A 332 -1.76 18.63 -7.78
CA ILE A 332 -1.18 19.67 -8.62
C ILE A 332 -1.22 21.02 -7.91
N VAL A 333 -2.34 21.41 -7.29
CA VAL A 333 -2.43 22.64 -6.50
C VAL A 333 -1.37 22.68 -5.40
N ALA A 334 -1.12 21.57 -4.69
CA ALA A 334 -0.11 21.51 -3.65
C ALA A 334 1.30 21.77 -4.19
N VAL A 335 1.61 21.30 -5.41
CA VAL A 335 2.87 21.61 -6.11
C VAL A 335 2.92 23.08 -6.53
N LEU A 336 1.85 23.59 -7.15
CA LEU A 336 1.78 24.96 -7.65
C LEU A 336 1.91 26.01 -6.53
N LYS A 337 1.40 25.73 -5.33
CA LYS A 337 1.55 26.59 -4.15
C LYS A 337 3.00 26.73 -3.67
N LYS A 338 3.85 25.75 -3.97
CA LYS A 338 5.28 25.73 -3.58
C LYS A 338 6.19 26.32 -4.67
N SER A 339 5.62 26.78 -5.78
CA SER A 339 6.36 27.35 -6.90
C SER A 339 5.91 28.78 -7.17
N SER A 340 6.80 29.63 -7.66
CA SER A 340 6.53 30.98 -8.18
C SER A 340 6.45 31.04 -9.71
N LYS A 341 6.74 29.93 -10.42
CA LYS A 341 6.80 29.86 -11.89
C LYS A 341 5.46 30.18 -12.58
N ASN A 342 5.52 30.57 -13.85
CA ASN A 342 4.33 30.74 -14.68
C ASN A 342 3.76 29.36 -15.06
N ILE A 343 2.45 29.31 -15.25
CA ILE A 343 1.69 28.08 -15.47
C ILE A 343 1.01 28.18 -16.83
N ILE A 344 1.29 27.23 -17.71
CA ILE A 344 0.57 27.10 -19.00
C ILE A 344 -0.30 25.85 -18.95
N ILE A 345 -1.58 26.02 -19.26
CA ILE A 345 -2.58 24.95 -19.28
C ILE A 345 -3.05 24.74 -20.72
N GLU A 346 -2.73 23.58 -21.28
CA GLU A 346 -2.95 23.26 -22.70
C GLU A 346 -4.07 22.23 -22.88
N GLY A 347 -5.20 22.66 -23.40
CA GLY A 347 -6.35 21.80 -23.67
C GLY A 347 -6.22 21.06 -25.00
N ASN A 348 -6.63 19.80 -25.00
CA ASN A 348 -6.58 18.90 -26.16
C ASN A 348 -7.87 18.07 -26.28
N THR A 349 -8.17 17.60 -27.50
CA THR A 349 -9.31 16.76 -27.86
C THR A 349 -8.90 15.60 -28.75
N CYS A 350 -9.80 14.63 -28.94
CA CYS A 350 -9.68 13.62 -30.00
C CYS A 350 -10.26 14.14 -31.32
N ASP A 351 -10.16 13.33 -32.37
CA ASP A 351 -10.53 13.64 -33.76
C ASP A 351 -12.02 13.45 -34.12
N MET A 352 -12.91 13.22 -33.16
CA MET A 352 -14.33 12.90 -33.47
C MET A 352 -15.22 14.12 -33.72
N GLY A 353 -14.71 15.35 -33.56
CA GLY A 353 -15.46 16.59 -33.69
C GLY A 353 -14.97 17.43 -34.87
N SER A 354 -15.71 18.50 -35.24
CA SER A 354 -15.17 19.45 -36.24
C SER A 354 -14.04 20.28 -35.64
N ASN A 355 -13.07 20.72 -36.46
CA ASN A 355 -11.91 21.49 -36.00
C ASN A 355 -12.31 22.70 -35.13
N THR A 356 -13.32 23.48 -35.56
CA THR A 356 -13.82 24.63 -34.80
C THR A 356 -14.45 24.24 -33.47
N TYR A 357 -15.18 23.12 -33.44
CA TYR A 357 -15.78 22.62 -32.21
C TYR A 357 -14.71 22.09 -31.25
N ASN A 358 -13.77 21.30 -31.74
CA ASN A 358 -12.67 20.72 -30.98
C ASN A 358 -11.77 21.81 -30.39
N GLN A 359 -11.48 22.85 -31.18
CA GLN A 359 -10.77 24.04 -30.70
C GLN A 359 -11.46 24.65 -29.48
N ARG A 360 -12.75 24.98 -29.60
CA ARG A 360 -13.52 25.57 -28.48
C ARG A 360 -13.63 24.62 -27.28
N LEU A 361 -13.78 23.31 -27.50
CA LEU A 361 -13.86 22.34 -26.40
C LEU A 361 -12.53 22.24 -25.64
N SER A 362 -11.41 22.29 -26.35
CA SER A 362 -10.07 22.26 -25.78
C SER A 362 -9.83 23.49 -24.87
N GLU A 363 -10.22 24.68 -25.31
CA GLU A 363 -10.15 25.92 -24.52
C GLU A 363 -11.01 25.84 -23.25
N ARG A 364 -12.25 25.33 -23.36
CA ARG A 364 -13.14 25.14 -22.20
C ARG A 364 -12.55 24.18 -21.16
N ARG A 365 -11.85 23.13 -21.60
CA ARG A 365 -11.17 22.19 -20.70
C ARG A 365 -10.03 22.88 -19.94
N ALA A 366 -9.16 23.60 -20.65
CA ALA A 366 -8.10 24.37 -20.00
C ALA A 366 -8.66 25.41 -19.02
N ALA A 367 -9.73 26.11 -19.41
CA ALA A 367 -10.43 27.06 -18.53
C ALA A 367 -11.01 26.39 -17.28
N SER A 368 -11.58 25.18 -17.39
CA SER A 368 -12.12 24.45 -16.22
C SER A 368 -11.05 24.13 -15.16
N VAL A 369 -9.84 23.76 -15.61
CA VAL A 369 -8.69 23.50 -14.74
C VAL A 369 -8.17 24.80 -14.13
N LYS A 370 -8.07 25.88 -14.92
CA LYS A 370 -7.73 27.21 -14.41
C LYS A 370 -8.69 27.65 -13.30
N THR A 371 -10.00 27.55 -13.53
CA THR A 371 -11.02 27.90 -12.52
C THR A 371 -10.83 27.08 -11.24
N PHE A 372 -10.55 25.78 -11.34
CA PHE A 372 -10.27 24.96 -10.17
C PHE A 372 -9.04 25.44 -9.39
N PHE A 373 -7.94 25.74 -10.08
CA PHE A 373 -6.71 26.23 -9.44
C PHE A 373 -6.91 27.58 -8.75
N VAL A 374 -7.58 28.53 -9.41
CA VAL A 374 -7.88 29.84 -8.83
C VAL A 374 -8.75 29.69 -7.59
N ASN A 375 -9.79 28.84 -7.62
CA ASN A 375 -10.65 28.56 -6.47
C ASN A 375 -9.89 27.92 -5.29
N LYS A 376 -8.75 27.27 -5.54
CA LYS A 376 -7.88 26.70 -4.50
C LYS A 376 -6.74 27.63 -4.07
N GLY A 377 -6.73 28.87 -4.55
CA GLY A 377 -5.83 29.95 -4.13
C GLY A 377 -4.56 30.10 -4.97
N ILE A 378 -4.53 29.59 -6.21
CA ILE A 378 -3.45 29.91 -7.15
C ILE A 378 -3.73 31.26 -7.80
N ASP A 379 -2.73 32.14 -7.84
CA ASP A 379 -2.87 33.45 -8.47
C ASP A 379 -3.17 33.31 -9.98
N SER A 380 -4.30 33.86 -10.42
CA SER A 380 -4.72 33.83 -11.81
C SER A 380 -3.78 34.57 -12.75
N SER A 381 -2.97 35.52 -12.26
CA SER A 381 -1.98 36.26 -13.06
C SER A 381 -0.87 35.34 -13.59
N ARG A 382 -0.62 34.23 -12.89
CA ARG A 382 0.39 33.23 -13.24
C ARG A 382 -0.08 32.20 -14.25
N ILE A 383 -1.36 32.21 -14.65
CA ILE A 383 -1.97 31.12 -15.44
C ILE A 383 -2.36 31.60 -16.84
N GLU A 384 -1.68 31.08 -17.85
CA GLU A 384 -2.05 31.15 -19.26
C GLU A 384 -2.78 29.86 -19.68
N ILE A 385 -3.79 29.98 -20.55
CA ILE A 385 -4.49 28.83 -21.12
C ILE A 385 -4.39 28.85 -22.65
N VAL A 386 -4.19 27.68 -23.24
CA VAL A 386 -4.13 27.49 -24.70
C VAL A 386 -5.01 26.28 -25.06
N GLY A 387 -5.76 26.38 -26.15
CA GLY A 387 -6.47 25.23 -26.73
C GLY A 387 -5.83 24.83 -28.05
N TYR A 388 -5.57 23.53 -28.25
CA TYR A 388 -5.00 22.99 -29.49
C TYR A 388 -6.01 22.20 -30.33
N GLY A 389 -7.26 22.08 -29.87
CA GLY A 389 -8.24 21.23 -30.54
C GLY A 389 -7.73 19.80 -30.66
N GLU A 390 -7.74 19.25 -31.86
CA GLU A 390 -7.26 17.89 -32.17
C GLU A 390 -5.84 17.87 -32.77
N THR A 391 -5.19 19.03 -32.90
CA THR A 391 -3.97 19.20 -33.71
C THR A 391 -2.70 18.62 -33.07
N MET A 392 -2.74 18.31 -31.77
CA MET A 392 -1.62 17.77 -30.98
C MET A 392 -1.95 16.40 -30.37
N PRO A 393 -2.23 15.36 -31.18
CA PRO A 393 -2.50 14.02 -30.67
C PRO A 393 -1.22 13.41 -30.08
N LYS A 394 -1.31 12.93 -28.84
CA LYS A 394 -0.24 12.18 -28.16
C LYS A 394 -0.42 10.66 -28.34
N PHE A 395 -1.64 10.25 -28.66
CA PHE A 395 -2.04 8.84 -28.81
C PHE A 395 -2.79 8.61 -30.12
N ASP A 396 -2.89 7.34 -30.53
CA ASP A 396 -3.54 6.96 -31.79
C ASP A 396 -5.07 7.15 -31.74
N ASN A 397 -5.55 8.14 -32.49
CA ASN A 397 -6.96 8.45 -32.64
C ASN A 397 -7.75 7.39 -33.41
N SER A 398 -7.12 6.42 -34.07
CA SER A 398 -7.83 5.32 -34.71
C SER A 398 -8.50 4.38 -33.68
N THR A 399 -7.96 4.33 -32.46
CA THR A 399 -8.46 3.45 -31.38
C THR A 399 -9.35 4.20 -30.39
N GLN A 400 -10.37 3.53 -29.86
CA GLN A 400 -11.19 4.10 -28.78
C GLN A 400 -10.35 4.49 -27.56
N LYS A 401 -9.33 3.68 -27.24
CA LYS A 401 -8.36 3.94 -26.17
C LYS A 401 -7.59 5.23 -26.43
N GLY A 402 -6.93 5.37 -27.58
CA GLY A 402 -6.15 6.58 -27.88
C GLY A 402 -7.01 7.84 -27.99
N ARG A 403 -8.23 7.75 -28.52
CA ARG A 403 -9.19 8.87 -28.48
C ARG A 403 -9.58 9.29 -27.07
N SER A 404 -9.72 8.35 -26.13
CA SER A 404 -9.96 8.69 -24.72
C SER A 404 -8.76 9.42 -24.12
N LEU A 405 -7.54 9.01 -24.46
CA LEU A 405 -6.32 9.60 -23.91
C LEU A 405 -5.98 10.96 -24.49
N ASN A 406 -6.37 11.25 -25.74
CA ASN A 406 -6.22 12.57 -26.33
C ASN A 406 -7.20 13.62 -25.77
N ARG A 407 -8.21 13.23 -24.99
CA ARG A 407 -9.13 14.14 -24.28
C ARG A 407 -8.51 14.59 -22.96
N ARG A 408 -7.55 15.50 -23.05
CA ARG A 408 -6.69 15.86 -21.92
C ARG A 408 -6.43 17.36 -21.81
N VAL A 409 -5.91 17.76 -20.66
CA VAL A 409 -5.25 19.03 -20.42
C VAL A 409 -3.85 18.74 -19.90
N GLU A 410 -2.85 19.35 -20.52
CA GLU A 410 -1.45 19.30 -20.06
C GLU A 410 -1.13 20.58 -19.28
N ILE A 411 -0.28 20.51 -18.27
CA ILE A 411 0.06 21.65 -17.42
C ILE A 411 1.57 21.75 -17.31
N HIS A 412 2.12 22.91 -17.65
CA HIS A 412 3.56 23.15 -17.68
C HIS A 412 3.93 24.29 -16.74
N LEU A 413 4.99 24.12 -15.95
CA LEU A 413 5.62 25.21 -15.21
C LEU A 413 6.78 25.77 -16.03
N LYS A 414 6.74 27.07 -16.31
CA LYS A 414 7.78 27.82 -17.04
C LYS A 414 8.41 28.90 -16.18
#